data_AF-A0A9C8GHV7-F1
#
_entry.id   AF-A0A9C8GHV7-F1
#
_cell.length_a   1.000
_cell.length_b   1.000
_cell.length_c   1.000
_cell.angle_alpha   90.00
_cell.angle_beta   90.00
_cell.angle_gamma   90.00
#
_symmetry.space_group_name_H-M   'P 1'
#
loop_
_entity.id
_entity.type
_entity.pdbx_description
1 polymer ?
#
loop_
_entity_poly.entity_id
_entity_poly.type
_entity_poly.pdbx_seq_one_letter_code
_entity_poly.pdbx_strand_id
1 'polypeptide(L)'
;MREYEVLEGYAAAIRSVLQTKGQAPFKLPGLEIYETLTQIDDSVNRCLKDHPHPVLEEIQALTQRRHKWDIKYLRLRRQQDWVLGLAEILDVSRTEQGWWTRAGIEVAQEVEHYLDYLIELKPYFPDETSIIDHIVKRTQAWAPGLFHCYEEPAIPRTDNGLEQYIGVLKRQRRRTTGHKAVADYITRHGLYAVFYDPEDTPEETLGRFRQVSTKESREERERFRAAQACQRRIRSFRRDPDGYLHHLEFLWQGGADP
;
A
#
# COMPACT_ATOMS: atom_id res chain seq x y z
N MET A 1 6.10 47.68 -2.97
CA MET A 1 6.12 46.55 -3.94
C MET A 1 6.73 45.31 -3.29
N ARG A 2 8.02 45.34 -2.89
CA ARG A 2 8.67 44.22 -2.18
C ARG A 2 8.03 43.82 -0.85
N GLU A 3 7.61 44.79 -0.03
CA GLU A 3 6.95 44.52 1.25
C GLU A 3 5.59 43.82 1.07
N TYR A 4 4.79 44.30 0.11
CA TYR A 4 3.51 43.69 -0.25
C TYR A 4 3.70 42.24 -0.75
N GLU A 5 4.71 41.99 -1.59
CA GLU A 5 5.06 40.64 -2.06
C GLU A 5 5.43 39.70 -0.91
N VAL A 6 6.15 40.18 0.11
CA VAL A 6 6.50 39.40 1.30
C VAL A 6 5.26 39.03 2.11
N LEU A 7 4.35 39.98 2.33
CA LEU A 7 3.11 39.75 3.08
C LEU A 7 2.16 38.80 2.34
N GLU A 8 2.01 38.97 1.02
CA GLU A 8 1.26 38.01 0.19
C GLU A 8 1.89 36.62 0.21
N GLY A 9 3.22 36.54 0.19
CA GLY A 9 3.96 35.29 0.29
C GLY A 9 3.66 34.52 1.58
N TYR A 10 3.70 35.19 2.74
CA TYR A 10 3.36 34.56 4.02
C TYR A 10 1.88 34.17 4.11
N ALA A 11 0.96 35.00 3.59
CA ALA A 11 -0.46 34.65 3.53
C ALA A 11 -0.71 33.42 2.64
N ALA A 12 -0.02 33.31 1.51
CA ALA A 12 -0.08 32.14 0.63
C ALA A 12 0.48 30.88 1.32
N ALA A 13 1.60 31.01 2.05
CA ALA A 13 2.19 29.90 2.82
C ALA A 13 1.24 29.39 3.92
N ILE A 14 0.57 30.27 4.66
CA ILE A 14 -0.46 29.85 5.63
C ILE A 14 -1.61 29.13 4.94
N ARG A 15 -2.07 29.62 3.79
CA ARG A 15 -3.14 28.95 3.02
C ARG A 15 -2.72 27.57 2.53
N SER A 16 -1.47 27.37 2.12
CA SER A 16 -1.00 26.06 1.67
C SER A 16 -0.99 25.03 2.80
N VAL A 17 -0.72 25.45 4.04
CA VAL A 17 -0.82 24.57 5.22
C VAL A 17 -2.22 23.96 5.38
N LEU A 18 -3.29 24.71 5.06
CA LEU A 18 -4.67 24.20 5.08
C LEU A 18 -4.95 23.15 4.00
N GLN A 19 -4.09 23.08 2.99
CA GLN A 19 -4.19 22.13 1.88
C GLN A 19 -3.30 20.90 2.08
N THR A 20 -2.51 20.85 3.15
CA THR A 20 -1.65 19.69 3.47
C THR A 20 -2.50 18.44 3.63
N LYS A 21 -2.23 17.44 2.80
CA LYS A 21 -2.90 16.13 2.83
C LYS A 21 -1.94 15.09 3.38
N GLY A 22 -2.47 14.19 4.21
CA GLY A 22 -1.71 13.03 4.63
C GLY A 22 -1.33 12.16 3.45
N GLN A 23 -0.12 11.63 3.47
CA GLN A 23 0.38 10.69 2.47
C GLN A 23 0.77 9.39 3.16
N ALA A 24 0.27 8.27 2.65
CA ALA A 24 0.69 6.96 3.11
C ALA A 24 2.05 6.55 2.50
N PRO A 25 2.83 5.69 3.16
CA PRO A 25 2.72 5.31 4.57
C PRO A 25 3.41 6.32 5.49
N PHE A 26 2.95 6.41 6.73
CA PHE A 26 3.62 7.11 7.85
C PHE A 26 3.87 8.62 7.73
N LYS A 27 3.40 9.35 6.70
CA LYS A 27 3.41 10.83 6.74
C LYS A 27 2.14 11.36 7.41
N LEU A 28 2.30 11.75 8.67
CA LEU A 28 1.21 12.29 9.48
C LEU A 28 1.06 13.79 9.19
N PRO A 29 -0.01 14.24 8.52
CA PRO A 29 -0.15 15.62 8.08
C PRO A 29 -0.17 16.60 9.25
N GLY A 30 -0.61 16.17 10.44
CA GLY A 30 -0.57 17.00 11.64
C GLY A 30 0.84 17.38 12.09
N LEU A 31 1.82 16.48 11.92
CA LEU A 31 3.22 16.78 12.24
C LEU A 31 3.81 17.75 11.22
N GLU A 32 3.57 17.50 9.93
CA GLU A 32 4.01 18.39 8.84
C GLU A 32 3.42 19.79 8.96
N ILE A 33 2.12 19.90 9.28
CA ILE A 33 1.45 21.19 9.54
C ILE A 33 2.14 21.91 10.71
N TYR A 34 2.39 21.21 11.81
CA TYR A 34 3.03 21.80 12.99
C TYR A 34 4.45 22.29 12.68
N GLU A 35 5.25 21.48 11.99
CA GLU A 35 6.61 21.81 11.56
C GLU A 35 6.62 23.00 10.58
N THR A 36 5.70 23.02 9.62
CA THR A 36 5.58 24.13 8.65
C THR A 36 5.19 25.43 9.35
N LEU A 37 4.23 25.39 10.28
CA LEU A 37 3.87 26.58 11.08
C LEU A 37 5.03 27.06 11.95
N THR A 38 5.89 26.15 12.43
CA THR A 38 7.11 26.50 13.16
C THR A 38 8.10 27.22 12.24
N GLN A 39 8.33 26.72 11.03
CA GLN A 39 9.21 27.37 10.05
C GLN A 39 8.72 28.76 9.65
N ILE A 40 7.40 28.94 9.48
CA ILE A 40 6.79 30.25 9.19
C ILE A 40 7.00 31.18 10.39
N ASP A 41 6.68 30.74 11.61
CA ASP A 41 6.87 31.53 12.83
C ASP A 41 8.33 31.99 13.00
N ASP A 42 9.29 31.07 12.85
CA ASP A 42 10.72 31.39 12.93
C ASP A 42 11.15 32.42 11.87
N SER A 43 10.60 32.32 10.67
CA SER A 43 10.87 33.27 9.58
C SER A 43 10.26 34.64 9.85
N VAL A 44 9.01 34.68 10.28
CA VAL A 44 8.31 35.91 10.64
C VAL A 44 9.00 36.60 11.83
N ASN A 45 9.45 35.84 12.82
CA ASN A 45 10.22 36.35 13.95
C ASN A 45 11.55 37.01 13.50
N ARG A 46 12.23 36.45 12.49
CA ARG A 46 13.42 37.10 11.90
C ARG A 46 13.06 38.41 11.20
N CYS A 47 11.97 38.45 10.45
CA CYS A 47 11.49 39.67 9.80
C CYS A 47 11.09 40.76 10.81
N LEU A 48 10.36 40.40 11.87
CA LEU A 48 9.91 41.33 12.92
C LEU A 48 11.08 41.95 13.70
N LYS A 49 12.19 41.22 13.87
CA LYS A 49 13.42 41.75 14.48
C LYS A 49 14.11 42.82 13.64
N ASP A 50 13.98 42.73 12.32
CA ASP A 50 14.54 43.71 11.38
C ASP A 50 13.61 44.92 11.23
N HIS A 51 12.32 44.66 10.97
CA HIS A 51 11.30 45.68 10.81
C HIS A 51 9.95 45.24 11.41
N PRO A 52 9.45 45.91 12.47
CA PRO A 52 8.13 45.64 13.03
C PRO A 52 7.02 45.93 12.02
N HIS A 53 6.07 45.01 11.88
CA HIS A 53 4.92 45.20 10.98
C HIS A 53 3.66 44.50 11.53
N PRO A 54 2.51 45.19 11.59
CA PRO A 54 1.31 44.67 12.27
C PRO A 54 0.76 43.38 11.65
N VAL A 55 0.82 43.23 10.33
CA VAL A 55 0.39 41.99 9.65
C VAL A 55 1.33 40.83 9.97
N LEU A 56 2.63 41.08 10.14
CA LEU A 56 3.58 40.03 10.51
C LEU A 56 3.36 39.60 11.97
N GLU A 57 3.02 40.53 12.85
CA GLU A 57 2.62 40.21 14.23
C GLU A 57 1.34 39.36 14.27
N GLU A 58 0.35 39.65 13.42
CA GLU A 58 -0.87 38.84 13.30
C GLU A 58 -0.57 37.43 12.78
N ILE A 59 0.25 37.32 11.74
CA ILE A 59 0.72 36.04 11.19
C ILE A 59 1.45 35.23 12.26
N GLN A 60 2.35 35.86 13.02
CA GLN A 60 3.05 35.22 14.14
C GLN A 60 2.06 34.74 15.21
N ALA A 61 1.09 35.57 15.60
CA ALA A 61 0.08 35.18 16.56
C ALA A 61 -0.75 33.98 16.08
N LEU A 62 -1.05 33.89 14.77
CA LEU A 62 -1.74 32.75 14.17
C LEU A 62 -0.89 31.47 14.21
N THR A 63 0.38 31.54 13.81
CA THR A 63 1.28 30.36 13.82
C THR A 63 1.57 29.88 15.24
N GLN A 64 1.64 30.79 16.23
CA GLN A 64 1.85 30.46 17.64
C GLN A 64 0.65 29.79 18.31
N ARG A 65 -0.56 29.83 17.71
CA ARG A 65 -1.70 29.02 18.20
C ARG A 65 -1.41 27.53 18.19
N ARG A 66 -0.38 27.07 17.48
CA ARG A 66 0.10 25.68 17.54
C ARG A 66 0.57 25.29 18.95
N HIS A 67 1.01 26.25 19.78
CA HIS A 67 1.60 25.98 21.09
C HIS A 67 0.72 25.18 22.04
N LYS A 68 -0.61 25.26 21.88
CA LYS A 68 -1.56 24.42 22.62
C LYS A 68 -1.42 22.90 22.35
N TRP A 69 -0.65 22.53 21.32
CA TRP A 69 -0.44 21.16 20.88
C TRP A 69 0.99 20.65 21.10
N ASP A 70 1.90 21.43 21.68
CA ASP A 70 3.34 21.09 21.76
C ASP A 70 3.58 19.71 22.37
N ILE A 71 2.92 19.43 23.50
CA ILE A 71 3.02 18.13 24.16
C ILE A 71 2.49 17.00 23.26
N LYS A 72 1.38 17.21 22.55
CA LYS A 72 0.82 16.21 21.63
C LYS A 72 1.68 16.03 20.38
N TYR A 73 2.28 17.10 19.87
CA TYR A 73 3.23 17.06 18.76
C TYR A 73 4.45 16.22 19.15
N LEU A 74 5.11 16.53 20.27
CA LEU A 74 6.28 15.79 20.75
C LEU A 74 5.97 14.31 20.96
N ARG A 75 4.80 14.02 21.54
CA ARG A 75 4.31 12.66 21.72
C ARG A 75 4.11 11.95 20.38
N LEU A 76 3.35 12.54 19.46
CA LEU A 76 3.04 11.93 18.18
C LEU A 76 4.30 11.76 17.30
N ARG A 77 5.23 12.72 17.35
CA ARG A 77 6.52 12.63 16.66
C ARG A 77 7.33 11.45 17.18
N ARG A 78 7.46 11.30 18.50
CA ARG A 78 8.13 10.14 19.12
C ARG A 78 7.50 8.81 18.71
N GLN A 79 6.17 8.73 18.71
CA GLN A 79 5.45 7.54 18.26
C GLN A 79 5.68 7.23 16.78
N GLN A 80 5.72 8.26 15.93
CA GLN A 80 6.07 8.11 14.53
C GLN A 80 7.50 7.60 14.37
N ASP A 81 8.44 8.14 15.13
CA ASP A 81 9.85 7.71 15.10
C ASP A 81 9.99 6.23 15.49
N TRP A 82 9.19 5.72 16.44
CA TRP A 82 9.16 4.27 16.76
C TRP A 82 8.70 3.40 15.60
N VAL A 83 7.70 3.85 14.84
CA VAL A 83 7.20 3.11 13.67
C VAL A 83 8.19 3.21 12.51
N LEU A 84 8.80 4.39 12.33
CA LEU A 84 9.80 4.62 11.28
C LEU A 84 11.09 3.84 11.54
N GLY A 85 11.55 3.72 12.79
CA GLY A 85 12.71 2.89 13.11
C GLY A 85 12.49 1.43 12.75
N LEU A 86 11.30 0.88 13.02
CA LEU A 86 10.96 -0.47 12.54
C LEU A 86 10.89 -0.54 11.00
N ALA A 87 10.31 0.48 10.36
CA ALA A 87 10.21 0.54 8.91
C ALA A 87 11.59 0.59 8.23
N GLU A 88 12.57 1.28 8.84
CA GLU A 88 13.95 1.38 8.38
C GLU A 88 14.68 0.03 8.46
N ILE A 89 14.53 -0.70 9.58
CA ILE A 89 15.07 -2.07 9.71
C ILE A 89 14.53 -2.98 8.61
N LEU A 90 13.24 -2.83 8.30
CA LEU A 90 12.56 -3.56 7.24
C LEU A 90 12.82 -3.00 5.84
N ASP A 91 13.56 -1.91 5.66
CA ASP A 91 13.89 -1.36 4.34
C ASP A 91 15.26 -1.84 3.85
N VAL A 92 15.39 -3.16 3.73
CA VAL A 92 16.61 -3.80 3.25
C VAL A 92 16.86 -3.42 1.79
N SER A 93 18.07 -2.97 1.48
CA SER A 93 18.47 -2.62 0.11
C SER A 93 18.82 -3.85 -0.73
N ARG A 94 18.85 -3.69 -2.06
CA ARG A 94 19.30 -4.72 -2.99
C ARG A 94 20.71 -4.42 -3.51
N THR A 95 21.48 -5.47 -3.76
CA THR A 95 22.74 -5.39 -4.50
C THR A 95 22.48 -5.14 -5.99
N GLU A 96 23.54 -4.81 -6.74
CA GLU A 96 23.46 -4.67 -8.20
C GLU A 96 22.97 -5.94 -8.90
N GLN A 97 23.21 -7.12 -8.30
CA GLN A 97 22.77 -8.42 -8.79
C GLN A 97 21.32 -8.75 -8.40
N GLY A 98 20.63 -7.85 -7.69
CA GLY A 98 19.22 -7.98 -7.31
C GLY A 98 18.94 -8.79 -6.04
N TRP A 99 19.99 -9.27 -5.35
CA TRP A 99 19.89 -9.95 -4.05
C TRP A 99 19.73 -8.93 -2.92
N TRP A 100 19.09 -9.33 -1.82
CA TRP A 100 19.01 -8.48 -0.63
C TRP A 100 20.36 -8.38 0.06
N THR A 101 20.70 -7.20 0.59
CA THR A 101 21.99 -6.97 1.28
C THR A 101 22.07 -7.64 2.65
N ARG A 102 20.94 -8.12 3.18
CA ARG A 102 20.81 -8.76 4.49
C ARG A 102 19.92 -9.98 4.37
N ALA A 103 20.27 -11.06 5.06
CA ALA A 103 19.47 -12.27 5.12
C ALA A 103 18.27 -12.11 6.06
N GLY A 104 17.22 -12.92 5.85
CA GLY A 104 16.01 -12.88 6.67
C GLY A 104 16.27 -13.06 8.16
N ILE A 105 17.20 -13.93 8.54
CA ILE A 105 17.57 -14.17 9.94
C ILE A 105 18.21 -12.93 10.59
N GLU A 106 19.04 -12.18 9.85
CA GLU A 106 19.70 -10.98 10.36
C GLU A 106 18.70 -9.85 10.57
N VAL A 107 17.73 -9.72 9.67
CA VAL A 107 16.63 -8.74 9.79
C VAL A 107 15.71 -9.12 10.94
N ALA A 108 15.38 -10.42 11.10
CA ALA A 108 14.56 -10.91 12.20
C ALA A 108 15.18 -10.60 13.56
N GLN A 109 16.49 -10.83 13.70
CA GLN A 109 17.24 -10.50 14.92
C GLN A 109 17.19 -8.99 15.18
N GLU A 110 17.44 -8.14 14.18
CA GLU A 110 17.42 -6.68 14.40
C GLU A 110 16.02 -6.18 14.77
N VAL A 111 14.97 -6.73 14.18
CA VAL A 111 13.59 -6.45 14.60
C VAL A 111 13.35 -6.86 16.04
N GLU A 112 13.79 -8.05 16.46
CA GLU A 112 13.64 -8.52 17.85
C GLU A 112 14.35 -7.56 18.84
N HIS A 113 15.61 -7.21 18.58
CA HIS A 113 16.35 -6.24 19.41
C HIS A 113 15.65 -4.87 19.45
N TYR A 114 15.06 -4.44 18.35
CA TYR A 114 14.30 -3.18 18.31
C TYR A 114 13.01 -3.24 19.14
N LEU A 115 12.31 -4.38 19.11
CA LEU A 115 11.12 -4.57 19.95
C LEU A 115 11.48 -4.61 21.44
N ASP A 116 12.60 -5.24 21.80
CA ASP A 116 13.10 -5.24 23.18
C ASP A 116 13.44 -3.82 23.64
N TYR A 117 14.14 -3.05 22.80
CA TYR A 117 14.38 -1.62 23.05
C TYR A 117 13.07 -0.85 23.29
N LEU A 118 12.04 -1.05 22.46
CA LEU A 118 10.75 -0.39 22.68
C LEU A 118 10.09 -0.80 24.00
N ILE A 119 10.23 -2.06 24.43
CA ILE A 119 9.72 -2.53 25.72
C ILE A 119 10.44 -1.84 26.89
N GLU A 120 11.76 -1.67 26.79
CA GLU A 120 12.57 -0.96 27.78
C GLU A 120 12.22 0.53 27.89
N LEU A 121 11.58 1.13 26.86
CA LEU A 121 11.10 2.51 26.91
C LEU A 121 9.84 2.72 27.76
N LYS A 122 9.06 1.66 28.03
CA LYS A 122 7.76 1.78 28.74
C LYS A 122 7.84 2.51 30.09
N PRO A 123 8.83 2.24 30.98
CA PRO A 123 8.95 2.96 32.25
C PRO A 123 9.20 4.47 32.08
N TYR A 124 9.84 4.87 30.98
CA TYR A 124 10.12 6.28 30.68
C TYR A 124 8.92 7.00 30.04
N PHE A 125 8.01 6.26 29.41
CA PHE A 125 6.82 6.80 28.73
C PHE A 125 5.53 6.05 29.15
N PRO A 126 5.10 6.15 30.42
CA PRO A 126 3.98 5.35 30.93
C PRO A 126 2.68 5.57 30.16
N ASP A 127 2.39 6.82 29.76
CA ASP A 127 1.20 7.19 28.98
C ASP A 127 1.18 6.59 27.57
N GLU A 128 2.32 6.08 27.10
CA GLU A 128 2.53 5.57 25.74
C GLU A 128 2.73 4.05 25.71
N THR A 129 2.61 3.37 26.85
CA THR A 129 2.75 1.91 26.94
C THR A 129 1.82 1.17 25.97
N SER A 130 0.59 1.66 25.81
CA SER A 130 -0.42 1.03 24.93
C SER A 130 -0.03 1.03 23.45
N ILE A 131 0.66 2.06 22.96
CA ILE A 131 1.12 2.09 21.56
C ILE A 131 2.36 1.21 21.38
N ILE A 132 3.26 1.18 22.37
CA ILE A 132 4.40 0.26 22.38
C ILE A 132 3.90 -1.19 22.32
N ASP A 133 2.96 -1.55 23.20
CA ASP A 133 2.34 -2.89 23.22
C ASP A 133 1.69 -3.23 21.87
N HIS A 134 1.05 -2.24 21.24
CA HIS A 134 0.45 -2.43 19.94
C HIS A 134 1.50 -2.72 18.86
N ILE A 135 2.58 -1.94 18.80
CA ILE A 135 3.69 -2.14 17.84
C ILE A 135 4.30 -3.52 18.04
N VAL A 136 4.67 -3.88 19.27
CA VAL A 136 5.27 -5.19 19.61
C VAL A 136 4.33 -6.33 19.20
N LYS A 137 3.07 -6.28 19.66
CA LYS A 137 2.08 -7.33 19.39
C LYS A 137 1.83 -7.51 17.90
N ARG A 138 1.68 -6.42 17.15
CA ARG A 138 1.42 -6.50 15.70
C ARG A 138 2.65 -7.01 14.96
N THR A 139 3.85 -6.56 15.31
CA THR A 139 5.09 -7.02 14.66
C THR A 139 5.30 -8.52 14.91
N GLN A 140 5.16 -8.98 16.16
CA GLN A 140 5.28 -10.41 16.50
C GLN A 140 4.23 -11.29 15.82
N ALA A 141 2.99 -10.81 15.70
CA ALA A 141 1.92 -11.56 15.04
C ALA A 141 2.19 -11.75 13.53
N TRP A 142 2.92 -10.83 12.90
CA TRP A 142 3.25 -10.88 11.47
C TRP A 142 4.63 -11.49 11.21
N ALA A 143 5.51 -11.55 12.22
CA ALA A 143 6.87 -12.07 12.09
C ALA A 143 6.97 -13.46 11.43
N PRO A 144 6.06 -14.44 11.69
CA PRO A 144 6.08 -15.71 10.99
C PRO A 144 5.92 -15.53 9.47
N GLY A 145 6.98 -15.82 8.72
CA GLY A 145 6.99 -15.72 7.25
C GLY A 145 7.28 -14.33 6.69
N LEU A 146 7.34 -13.28 7.52
CA LEU A 146 7.66 -11.91 7.07
C LEU A 146 9.05 -11.81 6.47
N PHE A 147 10.04 -12.44 7.12
CA PHE A 147 11.45 -12.29 6.76
C PHE A 147 11.90 -13.18 5.59
N HIS A 148 11.06 -14.12 5.15
CA HIS A 148 11.38 -14.99 4.03
C HIS A 148 11.49 -14.22 2.70
N CYS A 149 10.87 -13.04 2.61
CA CYS A 149 11.06 -12.16 1.46
C CYS A 149 12.52 -11.73 1.24
N TYR A 150 13.38 -11.82 2.28
CA TYR A 150 14.81 -11.51 2.19
C TYR A 150 15.68 -12.70 1.77
N GLU A 151 15.12 -13.91 1.72
CA GLU A 151 15.85 -15.13 1.32
C GLU A 151 15.69 -15.42 -0.17
N GLU A 152 14.56 -15.03 -0.76
CA GLU A 152 14.24 -15.24 -2.17
C GLU A 152 13.96 -13.90 -2.88
N PRO A 153 14.85 -13.41 -3.76
CA PRO A 153 14.67 -12.15 -4.49
C PRO A 153 13.39 -12.06 -5.31
N ALA A 154 12.82 -13.19 -5.72
CA ALA A 154 11.55 -13.26 -6.44
C ALA A 154 10.34 -12.91 -5.55
N ILE A 155 10.47 -13.01 -4.22
CA ILE A 155 9.43 -12.59 -3.28
C ILE A 155 9.61 -11.10 -2.98
N PRO A 156 8.64 -10.25 -3.34
CA PRO A 156 8.76 -8.82 -3.07
C PRO A 156 8.59 -8.54 -1.58
N ARG A 157 9.37 -7.59 -1.07
CA ARG A 157 9.29 -7.09 0.31
C ARG A 157 7.99 -6.35 0.62
N THR A 158 7.41 -5.70 -0.39
CA THR A 158 6.18 -4.92 -0.29
C THR A 158 5.15 -5.39 -1.31
N ASP A 159 3.87 -5.31 -0.98
CA ASP A 159 2.78 -5.64 -1.91
C ASP A 159 2.44 -4.52 -2.90
N ASN A 160 3.05 -3.34 -2.80
CA ASN A 160 2.77 -2.17 -3.66
C ASN A 160 2.67 -2.50 -5.16
N GLY A 161 3.61 -3.30 -5.69
CA GLY A 161 3.60 -3.71 -7.09
C GLY A 161 2.39 -4.60 -7.42
N LEU A 162 2.03 -5.50 -6.51
CA LEU A 162 0.85 -6.36 -6.63
C LEU A 162 -0.45 -5.53 -6.52
N GLU A 163 -0.51 -4.56 -5.61
CA GLU A 163 -1.66 -3.65 -5.49
C GLU A 163 -1.86 -2.83 -6.77
N GLN A 164 -0.76 -2.28 -7.32
CA GLN A 164 -0.78 -1.54 -8.58
C GLN A 164 -1.26 -2.44 -9.72
N TYR A 165 -0.71 -3.65 -9.83
CA TYR A 165 -1.12 -4.64 -10.82
C TYR A 165 -2.62 -4.96 -10.74
N ILE A 166 -3.11 -5.28 -9.54
CA ILE A 166 -4.53 -5.54 -9.28
C ILE A 166 -5.39 -4.32 -9.64
N GLY A 167 -4.90 -3.11 -9.38
CA GLY A 167 -5.55 -1.86 -9.76
C GLY A 167 -5.73 -1.71 -11.26
N VAL A 168 -4.68 -2.01 -12.04
CA VAL A 168 -4.74 -1.98 -13.50
C VAL A 168 -5.68 -3.04 -14.05
N LEU A 169 -5.56 -4.28 -13.56
CA LEU A 169 -6.47 -5.38 -13.91
C LEU A 169 -7.94 -4.99 -13.68
N LYS A 170 -8.24 -4.40 -12.51
CA LYS A 170 -9.60 -3.95 -12.19
C LYS A 170 -10.11 -2.86 -13.13
N ARG A 171 -9.26 -1.86 -13.44
CA ARG A 171 -9.60 -0.76 -14.34
C ARG A 171 -9.88 -1.28 -15.74
N GLN A 172 -9.03 -2.14 -16.27
CA GLN A 172 -9.16 -2.70 -17.61
C GLN A 172 -10.42 -3.57 -17.71
N ARG A 173 -10.66 -4.46 -16.74
CA ARG A 173 -11.87 -5.28 -16.72
C ARG A 173 -13.13 -4.42 -16.75
N ARG A 174 -13.18 -3.35 -15.95
CA ARG A 174 -14.32 -2.42 -15.92
C ARG A 174 -14.51 -1.71 -17.25
N ARG A 175 -13.44 -1.35 -17.97
CA ARG A 175 -13.53 -0.74 -19.31
C ARG A 175 -14.11 -1.70 -20.34
N THR A 176 -13.68 -2.96 -20.32
CA THR A 176 -14.11 -3.96 -21.31
C THR A 176 -15.53 -4.47 -21.06
N THR A 177 -15.93 -4.68 -19.80
CA THR A 177 -17.21 -5.32 -19.47
C THR A 177 -18.23 -4.42 -18.76
N GLY A 178 -17.85 -3.21 -18.35
CA GLY A 178 -18.68 -2.33 -17.52
C GLY A 178 -18.81 -2.76 -16.05
N HIS A 179 -18.40 -3.99 -15.68
CA HIS A 179 -18.56 -4.50 -14.32
C HIS A 179 -17.46 -4.01 -13.38
N LYS A 180 -17.85 -3.43 -12.24
CA LYS A 180 -16.93 -2.98 -11.17
C LYS A 180 -16.34 -4.15 -10.36
N ALA A 181 -17.07 -5.24 -10.22
CA ALA A 181 -16.65 -6.41 -9.46
C ALA A 181 -15.75 -7.33 -10.30
N VAL A 182 -14.56 -7.63 -9.78
CA VAL A 182 -13.53 -8.42 -10.49
C VAL A 182 -13.25 -9.74 -9.79
N ALA A 183 -13.77 -9.94 -8.57
CA ALA A 183 -13.62 -11.19 -7.82
C ALA A 183 -14.10 -12.40 -8.63
N ASP A 184 -15.31 -12.35 -9.18
CA ASP A 184 -15.84 -13.44 -10.00
C ASP A 184 -15.07 -13.66 -11.32
N TYR A 185 -14.35 -12.64 -11.82
CA TYR A 185 -13.44 -12.79 -12.95
C TYR A 185 -12.15 -13.50 -12.52
N ILE A 186 -11.51 -13.05 -11.44
CA ILE A 186 -10.29 -13.66 -10.90
C ILE A 186 -10.56 -15.11 -10.49
N THR A 187 -11.66 -15.40 -9.81
CA THR A 187 -12.04 -16.76 -9.41
C THR A 187 -12.22 -17.67 -10.62
N ARG A 188 -12.77 -17.16 -11.73
CA ARG A 188 -12.93 -17.93 -12.97
C ARG A 188 -11.63 -18.13 -13.73
N HIS A 189 -10.92 -17.03 -13.95
CA HIS A 189 -9.82 -16.98 -14.91
C HIS A 189 -8.46 -17.22 -14.24
N GLY A 190 -8.40 -17.23 -12.90
CA GLY A 190 -7.28 -17.72 -12.10
C GLY A 190 -5.92 -17.15 -12.53
N LEU A 191 -4.95 -18.05 -12.66
CA LEU A 191 -3.58 -17.78 -13.14
C LEU A 191 -3.55 -16.99 -14.46
N TYR A 192 -4.54 -17.15 -15.33
CA TYR A 192 -4.58 -16.47 -16.62
C TYR A 192 -5.03 -15.01 -16.55
N ALA A 193 -5.63 -14.60 -15.43
CA ALA A 193 -5.90 -13.18 -15.20
C ALA A 193 -4.60 -12.38 -15.00
N VAL A 194 -3.50 -13.06 -14.61
CA VAL A 194 -2.19 -12.45 -14.30
C VAL A 194 -1.33 -12.22 -15.56
N PHE A 195 -1.52 -13.02 -16.61
CA PHE A 195 -0.73 -12.92 -17.85
C PHE A 195 -1.18 -11.80 -18.80
N TYR A 196 -2.12 -10.96 -18.38
CA TYR A 196 -2.48 -9.76 -19.12
C TYR A 196 -1.57 -8.61 -18.70
N ASP A 197 -0.68 -8.20 -19.60
CA ASP A 197 0.12 -6.99 -19.46
C ASP A 197 -0.59 -5.83 -20.17
N PRO A 198 -0.98 -4.75 -19.45
CA PRO A 198 -1.61 -3.58 -20.03
C PRO A 198 -0.70 -2.76 -20.94
N GLU A 199 0.62 -2.94 -20.87
CA GLU A 199 1.60 -2.23 -21.70
C GLU A 199 1.92 -2.97 -23.00
N ASP A 200 1.45 -4.20 -23.16
CA ASP A 200 1.67 -4.99 -24.37
C ASP A 200 1.13 -4.27 -25.61
N THR A 201 2.02 -4.12 -26.59
CA THR A 201 1.61 -3.75 -27.95
C THR A 201 0.94 -4.93 -28.65
N PRO A 202 0.06 -4.68 -29.64
CA PRO A 202 -0.48 -5.73 -30.50
C PRO A 202 0.61 -6.59 -31.16
N GLU A 203 1.74 -5.98 -31.52
CA GLU A 203 2.90 -6.64 -32.14
C GLU A 203 3.58 -7.62 -31.17
N GLU A 204 3.81 -7.22 -29.93
CA GLU A 204 4.38 -8.09 -28.88
C GLU A 204 3.44 -9.26 -28.55
N THR A 205 2.14 -8.96 -28.46
CA THR A 205 1.10 -9.96 -28.23
C THR A 205 1.10 -11.01 -29.37
N LEU A 206 1.14 -10.55 -30.62
CA LEU A 206 1.21 -11.42 -31.79
C LEU A 206 2.52 -12.21 -31.84
N GLY A 207 3.64 -11.59 -31.45
CA GLY A 207 4.94 -12.24 -31.31
C GLY A 207 4.89 -13.43 -30.36
N ARG A 208 4.29 -13.28 -29.18
CA ARG A 208 4.10 -14.37 -28.21
C ARG A 208 3.20 -15.48 -28.75
N PHE A 209 2.09 -15.13 -29.40
CA PHE A 209 1.21 -16.14 -30.00
C PHE A 209 1.90 -16.99 -31.06
N ARG A 210 2.88 -16.43 -31.78
CA ARG A 210 3.68 -17.17 -32.78
C ARG A 210 4.68 -18.15 -32.18
N GLN A 211 5.05 -17.99 -30.91
CA GLN A 211 6.01 -18.86 -30.21
C GLN A 211 5.37 -20.13 -29.67
N VAL A 212 4.04 -20.21 -29.62
CA VAL A 212 3.30 -21.34 -29.04
C VAL A 212 2.73 -22.21 -30.15
N SER A 213 2.96 -23.52 -30.08
CA SER A 213 2.38 -24.44 -31.05
C SER A 213 0.87 -24.59 -30.87
N THR A 214 0.16 -24.94 -31.93
CA THR A 214 -1.28 -25.25 -31.87
C THR A 214 -1.59 -26.38 -30.88
N LYS A 215 -0.66 -27.33 -30.71
CA LYS A 215 -0.80 -28.45 -29.77
C LYS A 215 -0.78 -27.94 -28.32
N GLU A 216 0.24 -27.18 -27.94
CA GLU A 216 0.36 -26.59 -26.59
C GLU A 216 -0.84 -25.69 -26.27
N SER A 217 -1.29 -24.89 -27.24
CA SER A 217 -2.49 -24.06 -27.07
C SER A 217 -3.76 -24.87 -26.78
N ARG A 218 -3.92 -26.04 -27.41
CA ARG A 218 -5.06 -26.93 -27.16
C ARG A 218 -4.96 -27.59 -25.78
N GLU A 219 -3.80 -28.13 -25.44
CA GLU A 219 -3.57 -28.78 -24.15
C GLU A 219 -3.83 -27.79 -22.99
N GLU A 220 -3.34 -26.56 -23.10
CA GLU A 220 -3.54 -25.54 -22.08
C GLU A 220 -5.01 -25.08 -21.99
N ARG A 221 -5.71 -25.00 -23.12
CA ARG A 221 -7.16 -24.75 -23.14
C ARG A 221 -7.94 -25.86 -22.44
N GLU A 222 -7.54 -27.12 -22.59
CA GLU A 222 -8.18 -28.24 -21.89
C GLU A 222 -7.92 -28.17 -20.38
N ARG A 223 -6.68 -27.88 -19.96
CA ARG A 223 -6.34 -27.65 -18.54
C ARG A 223 -7.17 -26.52 -17.94
N PHE A 224 -7.26 -25.38 -18.65
CA PHE A 224 -8.09 -24.25 -18.23
C PHE A 224 -9.57 -24.66 -18.11
N ARG A 225 -10.07 -25.43 -19.08
CA ARG A 225 -11.45 -25.90 -19.03
C ARG A 225 -11.69 -26.83 -17.84
N ALA A 226 -10.78 -27.76 -17.58
CA ALA A 226 -10.86 -28.70 -16.46
C ALA A 226 -10.86 -27.94 -15.12
N ALA A 227 -9.96 -26.96 -14.96
CA ALA A 227 -9.90 -26.11 -13.76
C ALA A 227 -11.22 -25.35 -13.49
N GLN A 228 -11.96 -24.98 -14.54
CA GLN A 228 -13.25 -24.30 -14.43
C GLN A 228 -14.46 -25.23 -14.28
N ALA A 229 -14.30 -26.55 -14.35
CA ALA A 229 -15.42 -27.49 -14.41
C ALA A 229 -16.35 -27.38 -13.19
N CYS A 230 -15.79 -27.30 -11.98
CA CYS A 230 -16.54 -27.15 -10.73
C CYS A 230 -17.42 -25.89 -10.73
N GLN A 231 -16.84 -24.74 -11.07
CA GLN A 231 -17.58 -23.47 -11.12
C GLN A 231 -18.65 -23.45 -12.21
N ARG A 232 -18.40 -24.11 -13.35
CA ARG A 232 -19.39 -24.27 -14.41
C ARG A 232 -20.58 -25.11 -13.96
N ARG A 233 -20.34 -26.20 -13.23
CA ARG A 233 -21.41 -27.02 -12.63
C ARG A 233 -22.25 -26.19 -11.66
N ILE A 234 -21.62 -25.47 -10.73
CA ILE A 234 -22.32 -24.60 -9.79
C ILE A 234 -23.15 -23.53 -10.51
N ARG A 235 -22.61 -22.88 -11.55
CA ARG A 235 -23.37 -21.89 -12.33
C ARG A 235 -24.51 -22.49 -13.11
N SER A 236 -24.31 -23.65 -13.71
CA SER A 236 -25.35 -24.33 -14.50
C SER A 236 -26.53 -24.67 -13.60
N PHE A 237 -26.26 -25.25 -12.43
CA PHE A 237 -27.28 -25.50 -11.40
C PHE A 237 -27.97 -24.21 -10.93
N ARG A 238 -27.23 -23.14 -10.62
CA ARG A 238 -27.84 -21.87 -10.17
C ARG A 238 -28.70 -21.20 -11.24
N ARG A 239 -28.43 -21.44 -12.52
CA ARG A 239 -29.18 -20.85 -13.63
C ARG A 239 -30.47 -21.63 -13.91
N ASP A 240 -30.39 -22.96 -13.86
CA ASP A 240 -31.51 -23.86 -14.13
C ASP A 240 -31.34 -25.14 -13.28
N PRO A 241 -31.85 -25.14 -12.04
CA PRO A 241 -31.70 -26.27 -11.14
C PRO A 241 -32.34 -27.54 -11.69
N ASP A 242 -33.56 -27.43 -12.22
CA ASP A 242 -34.36 -28.58 -12.66
C ASP A 242 -33.74 -29.23 -13.91
N GLY A 243 -33.38 -28.43 -14.93
CA GLY A 243 -32.71 -28.95 -16.12
C GLY A 243 -31.33 -29.55 -15.82
N TYR A 244 -30.59 -28.97 -14.88
CA TYR A 244 -29.32 -29.51 -14.43
C TYR A 244 -29.47 -30.86 -13.72
N LEU A 245 -30.46 -31.01 -12.84
CA LEU A 245 -30.72 -32.26 -12.13
C LEU A 245 -31.21 -33.36 -13.08
N HIS A 246 -32.15 -33.06 -13.98
CA HIS A 246 -32.60 -34.01 -15.01
C HIS A 246 -31.45 -34.48 -15.91
N HIS A 247 -30.51 -33.59 -16.27
CA HIS A 247 -29.33 -33.97 -17.03
C HIS A 247 -28.43 -34.94 -16.24
N LEU A 248 -28.23 -34.72 -14.93
CA LEU A 248 -27.47 -35.65 -14.09
C LEU A 248 -28.15 -37.02 -13.97
N GLU A 249 -29.48 -37.05 -13.86
CA GLU A 249 -30.28 -38.28 -13.83
C GLU A 249 -30.20 -39.04 -15.16
N PHE A 250 -30.25 -38.34 -16.29
CA PHE A 250 -30.08 -38.92 -17.62
C PHE A 250 -28.68 -39.55 -17.81
N LEU A 251 -27.62 -38.84 -17.38
CA LEU A 251 -26.25 -39.38 -17.41
C LEU A 251 -26.11 -40.63 -16.52
N TRP A 252 -26.75 -40.64 -15.35
CA TRP A 252 -26.76 -41.78 -14.43
C TRP A 252 -27.43 -43.02 -15.05
N GLN A 253 -28.46 -42.81 -15.86
CA GLN A 253 -29.20 -43.87 -16.57
C GLN A 253 -28.45 -44.39 -17.81
N GLY A 254 -27.22 -43.92 -18.08
CA GLY A 254 -26.39 -44.38 -19.20
C GLY A 254 -26.60 -43.60 -20.50
N GLY A 255 -27.27 -42.45 -20.45
CA GLY A 255 -27.32 -41.53 -21.59
C GLY A 255 -25.96 -40.93 -21.89
N ALA A 256 -25.50 -41.03 -23.14
CA ALA A 256 -24.31 -40.32 -23.59
C ALA A 256 -24.68 -38.88 -23.97
N ASP A 257 -23.81 -37.93 -23.62
CA ASP A 257 -23.93 -36.52 -24.05
C ASP A 257 -23.91 -36.47 -25.60
N PRO A 258 -24.83 -35.74 -26.26
CA PRO A 258 -24.79 -35.59 -27.72
C PRO A 258 -23.56 -34.83 -28.23
#